data_AF-A0A2Y9QVQ4-F1
#
_entry.id   AF-A0A2Y9QVQ4-F1
#
_cell.length_a   1.000
_cell.length_b   1.000
_cell.length_c   1.000
_cell.angle_alpha   90.00
_cell.angle_beta   90.00
_cell.angle_gamma   90.00
#
_symmetry.space_group_name_H-M   'P 1'
#
loop_
_entity.id
_entity.type
_entity.pdbx_description
1 polymer ?
#
loop_
_entity_poly.entity_id
_entity_poly.type
_entity_poly.pdbx_seq_one_letter_code
_entity_poly.pdbx_strand_id
1 'polypeptide(L)'
;MAVAMDAGLGAGLSKAADEDRDLQALFQELCQLQAKQKRLKRKVEKHKRFEDFLIKVVEKIPKGSKDWEEPEEALVEAMVEHYGRLFTASQDAQKHLEALSRMSQAVRQSLESLEEGHRSLVPRLKIRLCQLQKKCHRNEERQRRQVEHSITYQKGTVSHSSLLLNYVQMAIDSMAQQCCPFAHSLPENMGLFSKLDLIQEFILDKMEIMRLISLLTGPRVCWAEKSLKDQGLRRWPRSCRKCPSS
;
A
#
# COMPACT_ATOMS: atom_id res chain seq x y z
N MET A 1 126.80 -41.04 -103.78
CA MET A 1 125.39 -40.64 -103.92
C MET A 1 124.75 -40.69 -102.54
N ALA A 2 123.90 -39.69 -102.23
CA ALA A 2 123.19 -39.40 -100.96
C ALA A 2 124.09 -38.81 -99.83
N VAL A 3 124.07 -37.54 -99.39
CA VAL A 3 123.05 -36.45 -99.23
C VAL A 3 121.93 -36.88 -98.27
N ALA A 4 121.53 -36.21 -97.19
CA ALA A 4 121.94 -35.01 -96.45
C ALA A 4 121.28 -35.06 -95.03
N MET A 5 121.72 -34.15 -94.14
CA MET A 5 121.11 -33.78 -92.85
C MET A 5 119.63 -33.36 -92.96
N ASP A 6 118.84 -33.54 -91.89
CA ASP A 6 118.39 -32.45 -90.98
C ASP A 6 117.04 -32.72 -90.26
N ALA A 7 116.96 -32.14 -89.05
CA ALA A 7 115.81 -31.66 -88.28
C ALA A 7 114.84 -32.67 -87.64
N GLY A 8 114.94 -32.75 -86.31
CA GLY A 8 113.81 -33.11 -85.46
C GLY A 8 112.71 -32.03 -85.50
N LEU A 9 111.45 -32.47 -85.64
CA LEU A 9 110.23 -31.65 -85.53
C LEU A 9 109.02 -32.61 -85.43
N GLY A 10 108.92 -33.38 -84.35
CA GLY A 10 107.92 -34.48 -84.24
C GLY A 10 106.85 -34.34 -83.16
N ALA A 11 107.01 -33.47 -82.16
CA ALA A 11 106.13 -33.42 -80.98
C ALA A 11 105.19 -32.20 -80.89
N GLY A 12 105.25 -31.26 -81.85
CA GLY A 12 104.45 -30.03 -81.86
C GLY A 12 103.13 -30.11 -82.63
N LEU A 13 102.96 -31.10 -83.50
CA LEU A 13 101.82 -31.18 -84.44
C LEU A 13 100.56 -31.82 -83.84
N SER A 14 100.67 -32.69 -82.82
CA SER A 14 99.49 -33.27 -82.16
C SER A 14 98.82 -32.31 -81.17
N LYS A 15 99.58 -31.41 -80.54
CA LYS A 15 99.05 -30.43 -79.59
C LYS A 15 98.28 -29.29 -80.29
N ALA A 16 98.75 -28.84 -81.45
CA ALA A 16 98.06 -27.83 -82.26
C ALA A 16 96.73 -28.34 -82.85
N ALA A 17 96.66 -29.61 -83.24
CA ALA A 17 95.42 -30.23 -83.74
C ALA A 17 94.39 -30.50 -82.62
N ASP A 18 94.84 -30.65 -81.37
CA ASP A 18 93.97 -30.81 -80.20
C ASP A 18 93.41 -29.45 -79.74
N GLU A 19 94.24 -28.41 -79.69
CA GLU A 19 93.79 -27.05 -79.38
C GLU A 19 92.80 -26.48 -80.43
N ASP A 20 92.97 -26.83 -81.71
CA ASP A 20 92.03 -26.43 -82.77
C ASP A 20 90.66 -27.13 -82.63
N ARG A 21 90.66 -28.41 -82.19
CA ARG A 21 89.42 -29.13 -81.83
C ARG A 21 88.75 -28.54 -80.59
N ASP A 22 89.52 -28.17 -79.58
CA ASP A 22 89.00 -27.54 -78.35
C ASP A 22 88.43 -26.15 -78.65
N LEU A 23 89.11 -25.35 -79.48
CA LEU A 23 88.60 -24.08 -79.98
C LEU A 23 87.28 -24.26 -80.75
N GLN A 24 87.21 -25.26 -81.62
CA GLN A 24 85.99 -25.55 -82.38
C GLN A 24 84.85 -26.03 -81.47
N ALA A 25 85.14 -26.82 -80.44
CA ALA A 25 84.18 -27.22 -79.41
C ALA A 25 83.65 -26.01 -78.62
N LEU A 26 84.53 -25.10 -78.19
CA LEU A 26 84.15 -23.85 -77.51
C LEU A 26 83.29 -22.94 -78.40
N PHE A 27 83.60 -22.83 -79.69
CA PHE A 27 82.76 -22.10 -80.64
C PHE A 27 81.37 -22.73 -80.75
N GLN A 28 81.29 -24.06 -80.80
CA GLN A 28 80.02 -24.78 -80.87
C GLN A 28 79.19 -24.59 -79.58
N GLU A 29 79.84 -24.59 -78.41
CA GLU A 29 79.20 -24.28 -77.12
C GLU A 29 78.70 -22.83 -77.06
N LEU A 30 79.48 -21.86 -77.52
CA LEU A 30 79.07 -20.46 -77.63
C LEU A 30 77.82 -20.32 -78.50
N CYS A 31 77.79 -20.98 -79.66
CA CYS A 31 76.61 -21.00 -80.52
C CYS A 31 75.39 -21.63 -79.82
N GLN A 32 75.57 -22.74 -79.09
CA GLN A 32 74.50 -23.38 -78.33
C GLN A 32 73.97 -22.52 -77.18
N LEU A 33 74.86 -21.87 -76.42
CA LEU A 33 74.49 -20.95 -75.34
C LEU A 33 73.74 -19.74 -75.89
N GLN A 34 74.18 -19.18 -77.02
CA GLN A 34 73.49 -18.09 -77.68
C GLN A 34 72.08 -18.50 -78.15
N ALA A 35 71.92 -19.73 -78.66
CA ALA A 35 70.61 -20.28 -79.01
C ALA A 35 69.72 -20.50 -77.77
N LYS A 36 70.26 -21.03 -76.67
CA LYS A 36 69.56 -21.20 -75.39
C LYS A 36 69.13 -19.86 -74.79
N GLN A 37 69.97 -18.84 -74.84
CA GLN A 37 69.67 -17.49 -74.39
C GLN A 37 68.53 -16.87 -75.20
N LYS A 38 68.58 -16.98 -76.53
CA LYS A 38 67.48 -16.54 -77.42
C LYS A 38 66.17 -17.28 -77.12
N ARG A 39 66.24 -18.60 -76.84
CA ARG A 39 65.07 -19.41 -76.45
C ARG A 39 64.47 -18.96 -75.11
N LEU A 40 65.31 -18.72 -74.11
CA LEU A 40 64.90 -18.22 -72.79
C LEU A 40 64.25 -16.85 -72.89
N LYS A 41 64.85 -15.91 -73.64
CA LYS A 41 64.30 -14.57 -73.87
C LYS A 41 62.88 -14.63 -74.45
N ARG A 42 62.64 -15.51 -75.44
CA ARG A 42 61.30 -15.74 -76.00
C ARG A 42 60.31 -16.31 -74.98
N LYS A 43 60.77 -17.22 -74.10
CA LYS A 43 59.92 -17.78 -73.04
C LYS A 43 59.56 -16.72 -71.99
N VAL A 44 60.51 -15.89 -71.57
CA VAL A 44 60.25 -14.79 -70.62
C VAL A 44 59.21 -13.85 -71.19
N GLU A 45 59.36 -13.43 -72.46
CA GLU A 45 58.38 -12.55 -73.11
C GLU A 45 56.98 -13.17 -73.22
N LYS A 46 56.90 -14.50 -73.42
CA LYS A 46 55.63 -15.23 -73.42
C LYS A 46 54.96 -15.21 -72.05
N HIS A 47 55.73 -15.42 -70.97
CA HIS A 47 55.18 -15.48 -69.61
C HIS A 47 54.82 -14.10 -69.04
N LYS A 48 55.53 -13.06 -69.46
CA LYS A 48 55.24 -11.68 -69.07
C LYS A 48 53.80 -11.26 -69.40
N ARG A 49 53.28 -11.70 -70.55
CA ARG A 49 51.88 -11.44 -70.93
C ARG A 49 50.86 -12.05 -69.96
N PHE A 50 51.18 -13.20 -69.37
CA PHE A 50 50.32 -13.83 -68.36
C PHE A 50 50.44 -13.12 -67.02
N GLU A 51 51.65 -12.70 -66.63
CA GLU A 51 51.88 -11.89 -65.42
C GLU A 51 51.10 -10.57 -65.48
N ASP A 52 51.23 -9.82 -66.58
CA ASP A 52 50.49 -8.57 -66.79
C ASP A 52 48.97 -8.78 -66.73
N PHE A 53 48.48 -9.90 -67.27
CA PHE A 53 47.06 -10.27 -67.19
C PHE A 53 46.63 -10.60 -65.76
N LEU A 54 47.42 -11.38 -65.03
CA LEU A 54 47.13 -11.75 -63.65
C LEU A 54 47.12 -10.53 -62.73
N ILE A 55 48.06 -9.60 -62.90
CA ILE A 55 48.07 -8.31 -62.17
C ILE A 55 46.77 -7.56 -62.44
N LYS A 56 46.38 -7.45 -63.71
CA LYS A 56 45.14 -6.75 -64.09
C LYS A 56 43.88 -7.42 -63.52
N VAL A 57 43.86 -8.75 -63.46
CA VAL A 57 42.78 -9.50 -62.80
C VAL A 57 42.76 -9.23 -61.30
N VAL A 58 43.92 -9.25 -60.65
CA VAL A 58 44.03 -8.97 -59.21
C VAL A 58 43.64 -7.52 -58.88
N GLU A 59 43.95 -6.55 -59.74
CA GLU A 59 43.51 -5.16 -59.60
C GLU A 59 42.00 -4.97 -59.80
N LYS A 60 41.40 -5.82 -60.65
CA LYS A 60 39.95 -5.82 -60.95
C LYS A 60 39.13 -6.54 -59.89
N ILE A 61 39.71 -7.52 -59.20
CA ILE A 61 39.07 -8.15 -58.05
C ILE A 61 38.93 -7.05 -57.01
N PRO A 62 37.70 -6.65 -56.64
CA PRO A 62 37.51 -5.76 -55.51
C PRO A 62 38.25 -6.43 -54.35
N LYS A 63 39.26 -5.75 -53.80
CA LYS A 63 39.89 -6.22 -52.56
C LYS A 63 38.72 -6.41 -51.61
N GLY A 64 38.39 -7.68 -51.30
CA GLY A 64 37.34 -8.02 -50.35
C GLY A 64 37.54 -7.10 -49.17
N SER A 65 36.53 -6.27 -48.93
CA SER A 65 36.58 -5.07 -48.13
C SER A 65 37.40 -5.29 -46.86
N LYS A 66 38.39 -4.44 -46.65
CA LYS A 66 39.06 -4.29 -45.35
C LYS A 66 38.12 -3.66 -44.30
N ASP A 67 36.88 -3.37 -44.67
CA ASP A 67 35.85 -2.79 -43.82
C ASP A 67 35.24 -3.81 -42.84
N TRP A 68 35.63 -5.09 -42.87
CA TRP A 68 35.07 -6.11 -41.96
C TRP A 68 35.84 -6.27 -40.63
N GLU A 69 36.99 -5.62 -40.44
CA GLU A 69 37.81 -5.86 -39.24
C GLU A 69 37.37 -5.06 -37.99
N GLU A 70 36.48 -4.07 -38.10
CA GLU A 70 36.05 -3.23 -36.96
C GLU A 70 34.53 -2.96 -36.79
N PRO A 71 33.65 -3.00 -37.82
CA PRO A 71 32.21 -2.77 -37.64
C PRO A 71 31.41 -4.01 -37.20
N GLU A 72 31.87 -5.21 -37.56
CA GLU A 72 31.10 -6.45 -37.35
C GLU A 72 31.14 -6.87 -35.87
N GLU A 73 32.27 -6.68 -35.19
CA GLU A 73 32.44 -7.00 -33.77
C GLU A 73 31.66 -6.03 -32.88
N ALA A 74 31.70 -4.72 -33.18
CA ALA A 74 30.90 -3.70 -32.46
C ALA A 74 29.38 -3.90 -32.66
N LEU A 75 28.94 -4.34 -33.84
CA LEU A 75 27.55 -4.68 -34.10
C LEU A 75 27.11 -5.90 -33.30
N VAL A 76 27.94 -6.94 -33.26
CA VAL A 76 27.68 -8.15 -32.47
C VAL A 76 27.63 -7.83 -30.98
N GLU A 77 28.55 -6.99 -30.47
CA GLU A 77 28.55 -6.54 -29.09
C GLU A 77 27.27 -5.77 -28.74
N ALA A 78 26.86 -4.81 -29.57
CA ALA A 78 25.61 -4.06 -29.39
C ALA A 78 24.37 -4.97 -29.39
N MET A 79 24.36 -6.01 -30.24
CA MET A 79 23.29 -7.02 -30.24
C MET A 79 23.28 -7.84 -28.95
N VAL A 80 24.43 -8.33 -28.50
CA VAL A 80 24.56 -9.10 -27.26
C VAL A 80 24.10 -8.26 -26.07
N GLU A 81 24.51 -7.01 -25.99
CA GLU A 81 24.04 -6.09 -24.95
C GLU A 81 22.52 -5.87 -25.00
N HIS A 82 21.97 -5.67 -26.21
CA HIS A 82 20.53 -5.45 -26.38
C HIS A 82 19.74 -6.67 -25.88
N TYR A 83 20.11 -7.88 -26.29
CA TYR A 83 19.46 -9.10 -25.83
C TYR A 83 19.71 -9.37 -24.35
N GLY A 84 20.88 -9.02 -23.81
CA GLY A 84 21.16 -9.10 -22.37
C GLY A 84 20.22 -8.22 -21.55
N ARG A 85 20.01 -6.97 -21.98
CA ARG A 85 19.03 -6.06 -21.36
C ARG A 85 17.60 -6.60 -21.48
N LEU A 86 17.22 -7.09 -22.66
CA LEU A 86 15.89 -7.67 -22.89
C LEU A 86 15.64 -8.89 -22.00
N PHE A 87 16.63 -9.76 -21.88
CA PHE A 87 16.57 -10.95 -21.04
C PHE A 87 16.42 -10.59 -19.55
N THR A 88 17.18 -9.59 -19.09
CA THR A 88 17.10 -9.10 -17.70
C THR A 88 15.71 -8.50 -17.43
N ALA A 89 15.22 -7.64 -18.33
CA ALA A 89 13.88 -7.06 -18.22
C ALA A 89 12.77 -8.13 -18.25
N SER A 90 12.94 -9.18 -19.07
CA SER A 90 12.01 -10.31 -19.13
C SER A 90 11.99 -11.10 -17.82
N GLN A 91 13.15 -11.36 -17.21
CA GLN A 91 13.22 -12.04 -15.91
C GLN A 91 12.57 -11.20 -14.81
N ASP A 92 12.81 -9.90 -14.79
CA ASP A 92 12.24 -9.02 -13.77
C ASP A 92 10.71 -8.91 -13.92
N ALA A 93 10.20 -8.80 -15.16
CA ALA A 93 8.77 -8.88 -15.43
C ALA A 93 8.16 -10.20 -14.93
N GLN A 94 8.87 -11.32 -15.11
CA GLN A 94 8.42 -12.62 -14.61
C GLN A 94 8.39 -12.69 -13.08
N LYS A 95 9.40 -12.16 -12.39
CA LYS A 95 9.40 -12.05 -10.91
C LYS A 95 8.21 -11.21 -10.42
N HIS A 96 7.91 -10.10 -11.10
CA HIS A 96 6.76 -9.25 -10.76
C HIS A 96 5.43 -9.98 -10.98
N LEU A 97 5.28 -10.72 -12.08
CA LEU A 97 4.10 -11.54 -12.33
C LEU A 97 3.92 -12.63 -11.25
N GLU A 98 5.00 -13.29 -10.83
CA GLU A 98 4.95 -14.26 -9.74
C GLU A 98 4.53 -13.61 -8.41
N ALA A 99 5.07 -12.44 -8.08
CA ALA A 99 4.69 -11.70 -6.88
C ALA A 99 3.20 -11.31 -6.91
N LEU A 100 2.72 -10.78 -8.05
CA LEU A 100 1.30 -10.45 -8.24
C LEU A 100 0.40 -11.68 -8.16
N SER A 101 0.84 -12.83 -8.69
CA SER A 101 0.13 -14.10 -8.60
C SER A 101 -0.03 -14.56 -7.14
N ARG A 102 1.07 -14.53 -6.37
CA ARG A 102 1.06 -14.87 -4.93
C ARG A 102 0.14 -13.93 -4.14
N MET A 103 0.22 -12.62 -4.39
CA MET A 103 -0.67 -11.64 -3.75
C MET A 103 -2.14 -11.89 -4.09
N SER A 104 -2.44 -12.13 -5.36
CA SER A 104 -3.80 -12.42 -5.82
C SER A 104 -4.36 -13.69 -5.17
N GLN A 105 -3.52 -14.73 -5.02
CA GLN A 105 -3.91 -15.95 -4.33
C GLN A 105 -4.19 -15.71 -2.84
N ALA A 106 -3.35 -14.93 -2.15
CA ALA A 106 -3.58 -14.58 -0.75
C ALA A 106 -4.88 -13.79 -0.54
N VAL A 107 -5.20 -12.87 -1.45
CA VAL A 107 -6.48 -12.13 -1.43
C VAL A 107 -7.66 -13.07 -1.64
N ARG A 108 -7.57 -13.99 -2.61
CA ARG A 108 -8.62 -15.00 -2.86
C ARG A 108 -8.88 -15.87 -1.64
N GLN A 109 -7.83 -16.37 -1.00
CA GLN A 109 -7.94 -17.18 0.22
C GLN A 109 -8.57 -16.39 1.38
N SER A 110 -8.18 -15.12 1.54
CA SER A 110 -8.75 -14.25 2.56
C SER A 110 -10.25 -13.99 2.33
N LEU A 111 -10.63 -13.77 1.07
CA LEU A 111 -12.03 -13.59 0.67
C LEU A 111 -12.83 -14.87 0.95
N GLU A 112 -12.33 -16.03 0.55
CA GLU A 112 -12.99 -17.32 0.77
C GLU A 112 -13.19 -17.61 2.27
N SER A 113 -12.18 -17.32 3.10
CA SER A 113 -12.31 -17.43 4.56
C SER A 113 -13.38 -16.49 5.13
N LEU A 114 -13.46 -15.26 4.62
CA LEU A 114 -14.47 -14.29 5.06
C LEU A 114 -15.87 -14.71 4.65
N GLU A 115 -16.02 -15.21 3.41
CA GLU A 115 -17.28 -15.74 2.89
C GLU A 115 -17.77 -16.92 3.71
N GLU A 116 -16.88 -17.85 4.10
CA GLU A 116 -17.24 -18.97 4.97
C GLU A 116 -17.63 -18.49 6.38
N GLY A 117 -16.94 -17.47 6.89
CA GLY A 117 -17.33 -16.77 8.11
C GLY A 117 -18.76 -16.23 8.03
N HIS A 118 -19.10 -15.56 6.93
CA HIS A 118 -20.45 -15.06 6.66
C HIS A 118 -21.49 -16.18 6.51
N ARG A 119 -21.19 -17.23 5.73
CA ARG A 119 -22.06 -18.40 5.54
C ARG A 119 -22.42 -19.05 6.88
N SER A 120 -21.49 -19.10 7.81
CA SER A 120 -21.73 -19.68 9.14
C SER A 120 -22.44 -18.71 10.11
N LEU A 121 -22.14 -17.41 10.05
CA LEU A 121 -22.66 -16.41 10.99
C LEU A 121 -24.13 -16.06 10.72
N VAL A 122 -24.51 -15.89 9.46
CA VAL A 122 -25.86 -15.46 9.09
C VAL A 122 -26.95 -16.42 9.62
N PRO A 123 -26.83 -17.76 9.47
CA PRO A 123 -27.79 -18.69 10.07
C PRO A 123 -27.85 -18.60 11.59
N ARG A 124 -26.70 -18.45 12.27
CA ARG A 124 -26.65 -18.31 13.74
C ARG A 124 -27.41 -17.07 14.20
N LEU A 125 -27.23 -15.94 13.53
CA LEU A 125 -27.94 -14.71 13.84
C LEU A 125 -29.44 -14.84 13.58
N LYS A 126 -29.84 -15.46 12.46
CA LYS A 126 -31.26 -15.75 12.15
C LYS A 126 -31.91 -16.61 13.24
N ILE A 127 -31.23 -17.66 13.69
CA ILE A 127 -31.71 -18.52 14.79
C ILE A 127 -31.90 -17.69 16.06
N ARG A 128 -30.91 -16.88 16.43
CA ARG A 128 -30.97 -16.07 17.66
C ARG A 128 -32.07 -15.01 17.60
N LEU A 129 -32.26 -14.38 16.45
CA LEU A 129 -33.34 -13.41 16.23
C LEU A 129 -34.71 -14.09 16.40
N CYS A 130 -34.92 -15.26 15.79
CA CYS A 130 -36.15 -16.03 15.95
C CYS A 130 -36.40 -16.41 17.43
N GLN A 131 -35.34 -16.81 18.15
CA GLN A 131 -35.45 -17.12 19.58
C GLN A 131 -35.84 -15.90 20.42
N LEU A 132 -35.26 -14.74 20.15
CA LEU A 132 -35.58 -13.50 20.85
C LEU A 132 -37.01 -13.04 20.56
N GLN A 133 -37.43 -13.08 19.29
CA GLN A 133 -38.80 -12.74 18.91
C GLN A 133 -39.83 -13.64 19.60
N LYS A 134 -39.58 -14.96 19.66
CA LYS A 134 -40.40 -15.90 20.42
C LYS A 134 -40.41 -15.60 21.93
N LYS A 135 -39.32 -15.08 22.49
CA LYS A 135 -39.28 -14.67 23.91
C LYS A 135 -40.09 -13.40 24.14
N CYS A 136 -39.95 -12.38 23.29
CA CYS A 136 -40.73 -11.15 23.38
C CYS A 136 -42.23 -11.43 23.30
N HIS A 137 -42.66 -12.18 22.30
CA HIS A 137 -44.07 -12.52 22.13
C HIS A 137 -44.65 -13.27 23.34
N ARG A 138 -43.93 -14.26 23.87
CA ARG A 138 -44.33 -14.97 25.10
C ARG A 138 -44.39 -14.04 26.32
N ASN A 139 -43.52 -13.04 26.39
CA ASN A 139 -43.52 -12.08 27.49
C ASN A 139 -44.70 -11.11 27.38
N GLU A 140 -44.98 -10.60 26.18
CA GLU A 140 -46.13 -9.77 25.88
C GLU A 140 -47.44 -10.50 26.20
N GLU A 141 -47.57 -11.77 25.80
CA GLU A 141 -48.73 -12.59 26.14
C GLU A 141 -48.87 -12.79 27.66
N ARG A 142 -47.76 -13.05 28.36
CA ARG A 142 -47.78 -13.16 29.83
C ARG A 142 -48.22 -11.86 30.49
N GLN A 143 -47.68 -10.73 30.04
CA GLN A 143 -48.02 -9.41 30.56
C GLN A 143 -49.47 -9.08 30.27
N ARG A 144 -49.95 -9.36 29.05
CA ARG A 144 -51.36 -9.18 28.68
C ARG A 144 -52.27 -10.02 29.57
N ARG A 145 -51.97 -11.31 29.76
CA ARG A 145 -52.72 -12.17 30.68
C ARG A 145 -52.68 -11.60 32.10
N GLN A 146 -51.53 -11.16 32.60
CA GLN A 146 -51.41 -10.59 33.95
C GLN A 146 -52.24 -9.31 34.14
N VAL A 147 -52.29 -8.44 33.12
CA VAL A 147 -53.15 -7.25 33.12
C VAL A 147 -54.62 -7.63 33.10
N GLU A 148 -55.03 -8.58 32.24
CA GLU A 148 -56.40 -9.09 32.19
C GLU A 148 -56.83 -9.69 33.55
N HIS A 149 -55.96 -10.46 34.21
CA HIS A 149 -56.22 -10.98 35.54
C HIS A 149 -56.29 -9.84 36.58
N SER A 150 -55.38 -8.87 36.54
CA SER A 150 -55.40 -7.70 37.43
C SER A 150 -56.70 -6.90 37.29
N ILE A 151 -57.19 -6.67 36.06
CA ILE A 151 -58.45 -5.96 35.78
C ILE A 151 -59.65 -6.74 36.33
N THR A 152 -59.67 -8.07 36.22
CA THR A 152 -60.77 -8.88 36.78
C THR A 152 -60.84 -8.82 38.32
N TYR A 153 -59.71 -8.73 39.02
CA TYR A 153 -59.67 -8.56 40.48
C TYR A 153 -59.90 -7.11 40.94
N GLN A 154 -59.57 -6.11 40.12
CA GLN A 154 -59.70 -4.69 40.47
C GLN A 154 -61.08 -4.08 40.29
N LYS A 155 -62.04 -4.79 39.66
CA LYS A 155 -63.38 -4.26 39.39
C LYS A 155 -64.19 -3.89 40.65
N GLY A 156 -63.76 -4.35 41.84
CA GLY A 156 -64.32 -3.94 43.15
C GLY A 156 -63.52 -2.86 43.90
N THR A 157 -62.21 -2.77 43.72
CA THR A 157 -61.32 -1.88 44.52
C THR A 157 -61.06 -0.52 43.86
N VAL A 158 -61.21 -0.43 42.53
CA VAL A 158 -61.00 0.84 41.77
C VAL A 158 -61.96 1.94 42.24
N SER A 159 -63.15 1.59 42.74
CA SER A 159 -64.14 2.55 43.23
C SER A 159 -63.67 3.37 44.44
N HIS A 160 -63.04 2.73 45.44
CA HIS A 160 -62.59 3.43 46.65
C HIS A 160 -61.35 4.30 46.39
N SER A 161 -60.40 3.82 45.58
CA SER A 161 -59.21 4.61 45.22
C SER A 161 -59.57 5.80 44.33
N SER A 162 -60.52 5.65 43.40
CA SER A 162 -61.01 6.78 42.60
C SER A 162 -61.72 7.83 43.46
N LEU A 163 -62.47 7.41 44.47
CA LEU A 163 -63.21 8.31 45.36
C LEU A 163 -62.26 9.09 46.28
N LEU A 164 -61.21 8.44 46.78
CA LEU A 164 -60.15 9.09 47.56
C LEU A 164 -59.36 10.09 46.71
N LEU A 165 -59.00 9.75 45.47
CA LEU A 165 -58.32 10.66 44.56
C LEU A 165 -59.18 11.90 44.26
N ASN A 166 -60.48 11.73 44.02
CA ASN A 166 -61.41 12.84 43.82
C ASN A 166 -61.51 13.73 45.07
N TYR A 167 -61.57 13.15 46.27
CA TYR A 167 -61.60 13.91 47.52
C TYR A 167 -60.33 14.73 47.73
N VAL A 168 -59.15 14.12 47.51
CA VAL A 168 -57.85 14.81 47.61
C VAL A 168 -57.77 15.94 46.58
N GLN A 169 -58.22 15.72 45.35
CA GLN A 169 -58.22 16.74 44.31
C GLN A 169 -59.17 17.90 44.65
N MET A 170 -60.37 17.62 45.16
CA MET A 170 -61.28 18.65 45.69
C MET A 170 -60.67 19.45 46.85
N ALA A 171 -59.97 18.78 47.77
CA ALA A 171 -59.32 19.45 48.90
C ALA A 171 -58.19 20.39 48.43
N ILE A 172 -57.36 19.92 47.48
CA ILE A 172 -56.30 20.75 46.87
C ILE A 172 -56.92 21.95 46.15
N ASP A 173 -57.99 21.74 45.37
CA ASP A 173 -58.67 22.81 44.64
C ASP A 173 -59.25 23.87 45.60
N SER A 174 -59.88 23.41 46.69
CA SER A 174 -60.41 24.29 47.74
C SER A 174 -59.31 25.09 48.44
N MET A 175 -58.21 24.44 48.84
CA MET A 175 -57.08 25.12 49.48
C MET A 175 -56.42 26.12 48.54
N ALA A 176 -56.22 25.76 47.28
CA ALA A 176 -55.64 26.65 46.27
C ALA A 176 -56.50 27.90 46.07
N GLN A 177 -57.84 27.74 46.02
CA GLN A 177 -58.77 28.86 45.94
C GLN A 177 -58.68 29.80 47.15
N GLN A 178 -58.50 29.24 48.35
CA GLN A 178 -58.33 30.03 49.59
C GLN A 178 -56.98 30.76 49.65
N CYS A 179 -55.97 30.24 48.95
CA CYS A 179 -54.64 30.85 48.86
C CYS A 179 -54.55 31.95 47.79
N CYS A 180 -55.59 32.14 46.96
CA CYS A 180 -55.61 33.20 45.94
C CYS A 180 -55.73 34.60 46.58
N PRO A 181 -54.94 35.59 46.13
CA PRO A 181 -55.10 36.98 46.55
C PRO A 181 -56.48 37.52 46.15
N PHE A 182 -57.10 38.34 47.01
CA PHE A 182 -58.47 38.88 46.88
C PHE A 182 -58.79 39.62 45.56
N ALA A 183 -57.79 39.88 44.71
CA ALA A 183 -57.92 40.59 43.43
C ALA A 183 -58.05 39.68 42.19
N HIS A 184 -57.85 38.36 42.30
CA HIS A 184 -57.91 37.44 41.16
C HIS A 184 -58.69 36.17 41.49
N SER A 185 -59.69 35.84 40.66
CA SER A 185 -60.34 34.53 40.69
C SER A 185 -59.35 33.45 40.25
N LEU A 186 -59.42 32.27 40.86
CA LEU A 186 -58.60 31.11 40.48
C LEU A 186 -58.79 30.81 38.98
N PRO A 187 -57.72 30.73 38.17
CA PRO A 187 -57.83 30.36 36.76
C PRO A 187 -58.41 28.94 36.64
N GLU A 188 -59.50 28.78 35.87
CA GLU A 188 -60.26 27.52 35.76
C GLU A 188 -59.42 26.30 35.34
N ASN A 189 -58.26 26.53 34.69
CA ASN A 189 -57.39 25.47 34.13
C ASN A 189 -56.02 25.34 34.83
N MET A 190 -55.92 25.68 36.11
CA MET A 190 -54.67 25.50 36.85
C MET A 190 -54.39 24.01 37.14
N GLY A 191 -53.22 23.52 36.69
CA GLY A 191 -52.80 22.12 36.90
C GLY A 191 -52.54 21.78 38.37
N LEU A 192 -52.62 20.50 38.74
CA LEU A 192 -52.53 20.03 40.14
C LEU A 192 -51.20 20.43 40.82
N PHE A 193 -50.07 20.30 40.13
CA PHE A 193 -48.77 20.71 40.67
C PHE A 193 -48.71 22.22 40.91
N SER A 194 -49.20 23.03 39.97
CA SER A 194 -49.25 24.48 40.11
C SER A 194 -50.15 24.94 41.27
N LYS A 195 -51.23 24.20 41.55
CA LYS A 195 -52.07 24.44 42.74
C LYS A 195 -51.32 24.17 44.05
N LEU A 196 -50.51 23.12 44.09
CA LEU A 196 -49.68 22.81 45.26
C LEU A 196 -48.56 23.83 45.46
N ASP A 197 -47.91 24.26 44.38
CA ASP A 197 -46.88 25.31 44.42
C ASP A 197 -47.47 26.61 44.99
N LEU A 198 -48.67 27.02 44.53
CA LEU A 198 -49.39 28.18 45.04
C LEU A 198 -49.69 28.08 46.55
N ILE A 199 -50.18 26.93 47.00
CA ILE A 199 -50.46 26.70 48.43
C ILE A 199 -49.17 26.79 49.25
N GLN A 200 -48.07 26.20 48.76
CA GLN A 200 -46.79 26.23 49.43
C GLN A 200 -46.24 27.67 49.54
N GLU A 201 -46.27 28.44 48.44
CA GLU A 201 -45.85 29.84 48.44
C GLU A 201 -46.68 30.69 49.40
N PHE A 202 -48.00 30.50 49.41
CA PHE A 202 -48.89 31.20 50.34
C PHE A 202 -48.55 30.91 51.81
N ILE A 203 -48.31 29.64 52.16
CA ILE A 203 -47.93 29.25 53.53
C ILE A 203 -46.61 29.92 53.93
N LEU A 204 -45.62 29.91 53.03
CA LEU A 204 -44.31 30.51 53.28
C LEU A 204 -44.41 32.04 53.45
N ASP A 205 -45.20 32.72 52.62
CA ASP A 205 -45.46 34.16 52.74
C ASP A 205 -46.15 34.50 54.06
N LYS A 206 -47.21 33.76 54.44
CA LYS A 206 -47.89 33.94 55.72
C LYS A 206 -46.96 33.75 56.92
N MET A 207 -46.08 32.75 56.86
CA MET A 207 -45.08 32.51 57.89
C MET A 207 -44.08 33.67 58.00
N GLU A 208 -43.61 34.21 56.88
CA GLU A 208 -42.67 35.34 56.86
C GLU A 208 -43.34 36.64 57.33
N ILE A 209 -44.61 36.88 56.95
CA ILE A 209 -45.41 37.99 57.48
C ILE A 209 -45.57 37.87 58.99
N MET A 210 -45.91 36.68 59.51
CA MET A 210 -46.00 36.46 60.96
C MET A 210 -44.67 36.71 61.65
N ARG A 211 -43.55 36.26 61.08
CA ARG A 211 -42.19 36.50 61.58
C ARG A 211 -41.88 38.00 61.65
N LEU A 212 -42.19 38.75 60.60
CA LEU A 212 -42.03 40.20 60.54
C LEU A 212 -42.90 40.92 61.56
N ILE A 213 -44.17 40.53 61.71
CA ILE A 213 -45.07 41.09 62.72
C ILE A 213 -44.51 40.83 64.12
N SER A 214 -44.06 39.62 64.43
CA SER A 214 -43.45 39.30 65.73
C SER A 214 -42.19 40.13 66.02
N LEU A 215 -41.38 40.43 65.00
CA LEU A 215 -40.21 41.31 65.15
C LEU A 215 -40.61 42.78 65.39
N LEU A 216 -41.73 43.24 64.81
CA LEU A 216 -42.23 44.60 64.96
C LEU A 216 -43.07 44.81 66.25
N THR A 217 -43.68 43.75 66.78
CA THR A 217 -44.45 43.76 68.04
C THR A 217 -43.66 43.26 69.26
N GLY A 218 -42.39 42.87 69.09
CA GLY A 218 -41.48 42.61 70.21
C GLY A 218 -41.13 43.89 70.98
N PRO A 219 -41.01 43.85 72.31
CA PRO A 219 -40.74 45.04 73.13
C PRO A 219 -39.35 45.61 72.81
N ARG A 220 -39.29 46.89 72.39
CA ARG A 220 -38.03 47.63 72.26
C ARG A 220 -37.42 47.83 73.64
N VAL A 221 -36.37 47.09 73.96
CA VAL A 221 -35.51 47.36 75.13
C VAL A 221 -34.08 47.55 74.64
N CYS A 222 -33.57 48.77 74.81
CA CYS A 222 -32.17 49.11 74.61
C CYS A 222 -31.32 48.43 75.69
N TRP A 223 -30.24 47.76 75.33
CA TRP A 223 -29.19 47.42 76.28
C TRP A 223 -27.80 47.78 75.77
N ALA A 224 -27.15 48.60 76.59
CA ALA A 224 -25.76 49.00 76.49
C ALA A 224 -24.82 47.88 76.97
N GLU A 225 -23.76 47.70 76.19
CA GLU A 225 -22.38 47.38 76.53
C GLU A 225 -22.03 47.02 78.01
N LYS A 226 -21.59 45.77 78.24
CA LYS A 226 -20.26 45.46 78.82
C LYS A 226 -19.91 43.96 78.84
N SER A 227 -18.85 43.68 78.09
CA SER A 227 -17.77 42.66 78.15
C SER A 227 -17.62 41.78 79.42
N LEU A 228 -17.33 40.48 79.22
CA LEU A 228 -16.04 39.87 79.61
C LEU A 228 -15.78 38.52 78.88
N LYS A 229 -14.53 38.34 78.45
CA LYS A 229 -13.91 37.20 77.76
C LYS A 229 -14.07 35.86 78.51
N ASP A 230 -14.17 34.72 77.82
CA ASP A 230 -12.99 33.87 77.50
C ASP A 230 -13.34 32.58 76.71
N GLN A 231 -12.43 32.23 75.81
CA GLN A 231 -12.03 30.92 75.26
C GLN A 231 -13.02 29.79 74.91
N GLY A 232 -12.90 29.27 73.69
CA GLY A 232 -13.29 27.89 73.38
C GLY A 232 -13.35 27.51 71.90
N LEU A 233 -12.21 27.43 71.22
CA LEU A 233 -12.04 26.78 69.92
C LEU A 233 -12.58 25.34 69.91
N ARG A 234 -13.16 24.92 68.77
CA ARG A 234 -13.28 23.56 68.15
C ARG A 234 -14.71 23.34 67.61
N ARG A 235 -14.99 22.76 66.45
CA ARG A 235 -14.24 22.17 65.32
C ARG A 235 -15.29 22.01 64.20
N TRP A 236 -14.96 22.38 62.96
CA TRP A 236 -15.66 21.85 61.78
C TRP A 236 -15.17 20.42 61.51
N PRO A 237 -16.04 19.51 61.06
CA PRO A 237 -15.60 18.41 60.19
C PRO A 237 -16.03 18.66 58.73
N ARG A 238 -15.05 18.48 57.85
CA ARG A 238 -15.16 18.52 56.39
C ARG A 238 -15.75 17.22 55.81
N SER A 239 -16.45 17.39 54.69
CA SER A 239 -16.48 16.62 53.43
C SER A 239 -16.26 15.10 53.40
N CYS A 240 -17.28 14.44 52.83
CA CYS A 240 -17.26 13.34 51.85
C CYS A 240 -15.95 12.57 51.60
N ARG A 241 -15.98 11.25 51.84
CA ARG A 241 -15.37 10.25 50.96
C ARG A 241 -16.23 8.99 50.83
N LYS A 242 -16.14 8.42 49.63
CA LYS A 242 -16.88 7.29 49.05
C LYS A 242 -16.53 5.93 49.69
N CYS A 243 -17.43 4.97 49.44
CA CYS A 243 -17.47 3.55 49.83
C CYS A 243 -16.20 2.72 49.50
N PRO A 244 -16.15 1.46 49.98
CA PRO A 244 -16.64 0.36 49.15
C PRO A 244 -17.48 -0.70 49.89
N SER A 245 -18.32 -1.36 49.09
CA SER A 245 -19.13 -2.56 49.39
C SER A 245 -18.26 -3.83 49.48
N SER A 246 -18.59 -4.70 50.43
CA SER A 246 -18.32 -6.14 50.36
C SER A 246 -19.49 -6.85 49.71
#